data_AF-A0A8R1DSI5-F1
#
_entry.id   AF-A0A8R1DSI5-F1
#
_cell.length_a   1.000
_cell.length_b   1.000
_cell.length_c   1.000
_cell.angle_alpha   90.00
_cell.angle_beta   90.00
_cell.angle_gamma   90.00
#
_symmetry.space_group_name_H-M   'P 1'
#
loop_
_entity.id
_entity.type
_entity.pdbx_description
1 polymer ?
#
loop_
_entity_poly.entity_id
_entity_poly.type
_entity_poly.pdbx_seq_one_letter_code
_entity_poly.pdbx_strand_id
1 'polypeptide(L)'
;MFEKAILLTASLIALNVNMIRAQSVNSCPDGWARFQRDSGVWCLKLFAAENWDYDKASKLCISQGSVVSGIQNLAESTFVIDSSYSVMGGNSGSIWLGAERTKQCLKKKLSATCSQKTAFSWTDGSTTGDFNWLDSSQPDNAHGLTQDCLVFFAAGNNVKYKNVDWFPGALDDVACSTAQMEKTGPRVVRAVLCGQAAK
;
A
#
# COMPACT_ATOMS: atom_id res chain seq x y z
N MET A 1 -5.81 7.41 -82.72
CA MET A 1 -5.08 6.20 -83.18
C MET A 1 -3.98 5.96 -82.15
N PHE A 2 -3.95 4.97 -81.27
CA PHE A 2 -4.68 3.71 -81.14
C PHE A 2 -4.92 3.40 -79.64
N GLU A 3 -5.86 2.49 -79.45
CA GLU A 3 -6.57 2.04 -78.26
C GLU A 3 -5.98 0.72 -77.71
N LYS A 4 -6.41 0.33 -76.50
CA LYS A 4 -6.31 -0.99 -75.78
C LYS A 4 -5.15 -1.11 -74.76
N ALA A 5 -5.39 -1.04 -73.44
CA ALA A 5 -6.03 -2.02 -72.53
C ALA A 5 -5.24 -3.34 -72.49
N ILE A 6 -4.71 -3.82 -71.33
CA ILE A 6 -5.45 -4.72 -70.42
C ILE A 6 -4.59 -5.15 -69.17
N LEU A 7 -5.27 -5.21 -68.01
CA LEU A 7 -5.13 -6.05 -66.80
C LEU A 7 -4.06 -5.86 -65.67
N LEU A 8 -4.61 -5.52 -64.49
CA LEU A 8 -4.57 -6.23 -63.19
C LEU A 8 -3.22 -6.49 -62.48
N THR A 9 -2.91 -5.68 -61.46
CA THR A 9 -2.47 -6.18 -60.13
C THR A 9 -2.95 -5.23 -59.03
N ALA A 10 -3.97 -5.65 -58.28
CA ALA A 10 -4.29 -5.08 -56.98
C ALA A 10 -3.46 -5.81 -55.91
N SER A 11 -2.82 -5.06 -55.01
CA SER A 11 -2.46 -5.41 -53.62
C SER A 11 -1.10 -4.82 -53.25
N LEU A 12 -1.08 -3.76 -52.46
CA LEU A 12 -0.75 -3.85 -51.03
C LEU A 12 -0.62 -2.43 -50.47
N ILE A 13 -1.65 -2.02 -49.74
CA ILE A 13 -1.64 -0.91 -48.81
C ILE A 13 -0.70 -1.34 -47.67
N ALA A 14 0.52 -0.80 -47.63
CA ALA A 14 1.30 -0.77 -46.40
C ALA A 14 1.14 0.64 -45.82
N LEU A 15 0.13 0.78 -44.97
CA LEU A 15 0.00 1.91 -44.06
C LEU A 15 1.32 2.08 -43.32
N ASN A 16 1.92 3.27 -43.41
CA ASN A 16 2.95 3.70 -42.49
C ASN A 16 2.35 3.65 -41.08
N VAL A 17 2.63 2.58 -40.34
CA VAL A 17 2.28 2.47 -38.93
C VAL A 17 3.18 3.47 -38.21
N ASN A 18 2.67 4.68 -38.05
CA ASN A 18 3.03 5.50 -36.90
C ASN A 18 2.86 4.60 -35.68
N MET A 19 3.96 4.07 -35.14
CA MET A 19 4.01 3.57 -33.78
C MET A 19 3.84 4.77 -32.84
N ILE A 20 2.63 5.34 -32.82
CA ILE A 20 2.12 5.92 -31.60
C ILE A 20 1.96 4.70 -30.71
N ARG A 21 2.94 4.48 -29.81
CA ARG A 21 2.68 3.71 -28.60
C ARG A 21 1.41 4.34 -28.04
N ALA A 22 0.28 3.66 -28.18
CA ALA A 22 -0.79 3.85 -27.24
C ALA A 22 -0.17 3.44 -25.90
N GLN A 23 0.42 4.39 -25.18
CA GLN A 23 0.53 4.24 -23.73
C GLN A 23 -0.90 3.94 -23.32
N SER A 24 -1.14 2.72 -22.85
CA SER A 24 -2.45 2.35 -22.35
C SER A 24 -2.79 3.36 -21.29
N VAL A 25 -3.74 4.25 -21.59
CA VAL A 25 -4.30 5.21 -20.64
C VAL A 25 -4.74 4.36 -19.45
N ASN A 26 -4.17 4.60 -18.28
CA ASN A 26 -4.20 3.75 -17.07
C ASN A 26 -3.11 2.67 -16.98
N SER A 27 -1.83 2.99 -17.16
CA SER A 27 -0.72 2.07 -16.82
C SER A 27 -0.03 2.45 -15.51
N CYS A 28 0.39 1.45 -14.74
CA CYS A 28 1.24 1.68 -13.57
C CYS A 28 2.68 1.92 -14.01
N PRO A 29 3.44 2.79 -13.31
CA PRO A 29 4.85 2.96 -13.62
C PRO A 29 5.64 1.66 -13.47
N ASP A 30 6.79 1.57 -14.12
CA ASP A 30 7.61 0.36 -14.09
C ASP A 30 7.94 -0.10 -12.66
N GLY A 31 7.70 -1.38 -12.39
CA GLY A 31 7.91 -2.00 -11.09
C GLY A 31 6.86 -1.63 -10.02
N TRP A 32 5.73 -1.03 -10.39
CA TRP A 32 4.56 -0.87 -9.54
C TRP A 32 3.51 -1.93 -9.89
N ALA A 33 2.96 -2.58 -8.86
CA ALA A 33 1.90 -3.56 -9.03
C ALA A 33 0.56 -2.87 -9.27
N ARG A 34 -0.26 -3.44 -10.17
CA ARG A 34 -1.54 -2.89 -10.59
C ARG A 34 -2.68 -3.57 -9.83
N PHE A 35 -3.55 -2.78 -9.22
CA PHE A 35 -4.79 -3.24 -8.60
C PHE A 35 -5.98 -2.42 -9.10
N GLN A 36 -7.14 -3.06 -9.23
CA GLN A 36 -8.40 -2.37 -9.50
C GLN A 36 -9.09 -2.08 -8.16
N ARG A 37 -9.36 -0.81 -7.88
CA ARG A 37 -10.18 -0.34 -6.76
C ARG A 37 -11.43 0.35 -7.30
N ASP A 38 -12.35 0.70 -6.40
CA ASP A 38 -13.56 1.46 -6.76
C ASP A 38 -13.21 2.86 -7.31
N SER A 39 -12.11 3.45 -6.82
CA SER A 39 -11.58 4.73 -7.30
C SER A 39 -10.85 4.64 -8.66
N GLY A 40 -10.77 3.44 -9.27
CA GLY A 40 -10.01 3.19 -10.48
C GLY A 40 -8.75 2.35 -10.24
N VAL A 41 -7.87 2.33 -11.24
CA VAL A 41 -6.62 1.57 -11.16
C VAL A 41 -5.67 2.25 -10.19
N TRP A 42 -5.21 1.51 -9.20
CA TRP A 42 -4.26 1.94 -8.18
C TRP A 42 -2.98 1.14 -8.28
N CYS A 43 -1.85 1.84 -8.21
CA CYS A 43 -0.52 1.29 -8.38
C CYS A 43 0.19 1.25 -7.04
N LEU A 44 0.61 0.06 -6.60
CA LEU A 44 1.24 -0.17 -5.30
C LEU A 44 2.71 -0.55 -5.43
N LYS A 45 3.54 -0.08 -4.49
CA LYS A 45 4.94 -0.50 -4.37
C LYS A 45 5.43 -0.35 -2.93
N LEU A 46 6.19 -1.34 -2.45
CA LEU A 46 6.90 -1.25 -1.18
C LEU A 46 8.28 -0.61 -1.37
N PHE A 47 8.66 0.20 -0.39
CA PHE A 47 10.02 0.71 -0.27
C PHE A 47 10.57 0.42 1.12
N ALA A 48 11.87 0.08 1.18
CA ALA A 48 12.57 -0.10 2.44
C ALA A 48 12.56 1.21 3.25
N ALA A 49 12.22 1.11 4.53
CA ALA A 49 12.10 2.22 5.47
C ALA A 49 12.48 1.76 6.88
N GLU A 50 13.60 1.03 6.98
CA GLU A 50 14.02 0.38 8.21
C GLU A 50 14.24 1.39 9.35
N ASN A 51 13.49 1.23 10.44
CA ASN A 51 13.53 2.12 11.61
C ASN A 51 13.24 3.60 11.30
N TRP A 52 12.51 3.90 10.22
CA TRP A 52 12.10 5.26 9.89
C TRP A 52 10.78 5.61 10.54
N ASP A 53 10.68 6.84 11.04
CA ASP A 53 9.42 7.44 11.46
C ASP A 53 8.48 7.65 10.26
N TYR A 54 7.17 7.71 10.53
CA TYR A 54 6.14 7.79 9.49
C TYR A 54 6.34 8.98 8.56
N ASP A 55 6.69 10.17 9.09
CA ASP A 55 6.94 11.37 8.27
C ASP A 55 8.08 11.15 7.26
N LYS A 56 9.18 10.53 7.68
CA LYS A 56 10.32 10.24 6.81
C LYS A 56 9.94 9.22 5.72
N ALA A 57 9.18 8.19 6.10
CA ALA A 57 8.67 7.19 5.16
C ALA A 57 7.65 7.78 4.17
N SER A 58 6.77 8.68 4.63
CA SER A 58 5.79 9.37 3.80
C SER A 58 6.46 10.27 2.75
N LYS A 59 7.51 11.00 3.13
CA LYS A 59 8.34 11.79 2.20
C LYS A 59 8.96 10.95 1.09
N LEU A 60 9.27 9.68 1.35
CA LEU A 60 9.72 8.75 0.31
C LEU A 60 8.61 8.50 -0.71
N CYS A 61 7.38 8.17 -0.30
CA CYS A 61 6.26 8.03 -1.23
C CYS A 61 6.02 9.32 -2.04
N ILE A 62 6.05 10.48 -1.39
CA ILE A 62 5.89 11.78 -2.06
C ILE A 62 6.95 11.99 -3.14
N SER A 63 8.21 11.64 -2.87
CA SER A 63 9.30 11.72 -3.87
C SER A 63 9.09 10.85 -5.11
N GLN A 64 8.24 9.81 -5.01
CA GLN A 64 7.87 8.94 -6.12
C GLN A 64 6.60 9.41 -6.86
N GLY A 65 6.06 10.58 -6.50
CA GLY A 65 4.78 11.08 -7.01
C GLY A 65 3.59 10.28 -6.49
N SER A 66 3.69 9.72 -5.29
CA SER A 66 2.71 8.84 -4.66
C SER A 66 2.44 9.26 -3.21
N VAL A 67 1.49 8.59 -2.55
CA VAL A 67 1.19 8.76 -1.12
C VAL A 67 1.43 7.45 -0.37
N VAL A 68 1.46 7.47 0.96
CA VAL A 68 1.40 6.22 1.73
C VAL A 68 0.02 5.61 1.52
N SER A 69 -0.04 4.36 1.08
CA SER A 69 -1.29 3.70 0.69
C SER A 69 -1.89 2.89 1.84
N GLY A 70 -3.22 2.75 1.82
CA GLY A 70 -3.90 1.67 2.53
C GLY A 70 -3.91 0.37 1.72
N ILE A 71 -4.57 -0.66 2.27
CA ILE A 71 -4.77 -1.98 1.67
C ILE A 71 -6.27 -2.19 1.47
N GLN A 72 -6.69 -2.47 0.23
CA GLN A 72 -8.10 -2.60 -0.14
C GLN A 72 -8.70 -3.96 0.24
N ASN A 73 -7.95 -5.03 0.06
CA ASN A 73 -8.47 -6.40 0.15
C ASN A 73 -7.35 -7.43 0.34
N LEU A 74 -7.73 -8.70 0.41
CA LEU A 74 -6.81 -9.82 0.62
C LEU A 74 -5.75 -9.93 -0.48
N ALA A 75 -6.07 -9.66 -1.74
CA ALA A 75 -5.08 -9.75 -2.83
C ALA A 75 -3.97 -8.70 -2.67
N GLU A 76 -4.33 -7.47 -2.28
CA GLU A 76 -3.33 -6.44 -1.94
C GLU A 76 -2.53 -6.82 -0.69
N SER A 77 -3.18 -7.39 0.34
CA SER A 77 -2.49 -7.88 1.55
C SER A 77 -1.45 -8.96 1.23
N THR A 78 -1.81 -9.95 0.40
CA THR A 78 -0.89 -11.00 -0.07
C THR A 78 0.28 -10.39 -0.85
N PHE A 79 0.01 -9.49 -1.78
CA PHE A 79 1.07 -8.78 -2.52
C PHE A 79 2.02 -8.03 -1.58
N VAL A 80 1.50 -7.35 -0.55
CA VAL A 80 2.30 -6.61 0.41
C VAL A 80 3.22 -7.56 1.19
N ILE A 81 2.70 -8.70 1.66
CA ILE A 81 3.48 -9.73 2.35
C ILE A 81 4.55 -10.32 1.44
N ASP A 82 4.19 -10.75 0.23
CA ASP A 82 5.13 -11.38 -0.69
C ASP A 82 6.24 -10.42 -1.14
N SER A 83 5.87 -9.17 -1.41
CA SER A 83 6.82 -8.13 -1.80
C SER A 83 7.70 -7.68 -0.64
N SER A 84 7.24 -7.80 0.61
CA SER A 84 8.01 -7.34 1.78
C SER A 84 9.33 -8.07 1.90
N TYR A 85 9.41 -9.38 1.59
CA TYR A 85 10.65 -10.16 1.64
C TYR A 85 11.78 -9.61 0.78
N SER A 86 11.46 -8.91 -0.30
CA SER A 86 12.48 -8.30 -1.17
C SER A 86 13.07 -7.00 -0.60
N VAL A 87 12.36 -6.35 0.33
CA VAL A 87 12.75 -5.05 0.91
C VAL A 87 13.07 -5.13 2.41
N MET A 88 12.62 -6.18 3.09
CA MET A 88 12.84 -6.40 4.51
C MET A 88 14.03 -7.34 4.71
N GLY A 89 15.01 -6.92 5.53
CA GLY A 89 16.18 -7.75 5.88
C GLY A 89 15.88 -8.88 6.88
N GLY A 90 14.68 -9.46 6.86
CA GLY A 90 14.25 -10.49 7.83
C GLY A 90 13.00 -11.25 7.38
N ASN A 91 12.49 -12.14 8.24
CA ASN A 91 11.32 -12.99 7.93
C ASN A 91 9.98 -12.39 8.41
N SER A 92 10.04 -11.26 9.11
CA SER A 92 8.88 -10.49 9.53
C SER A 92 9.23 -9.02 9.78
N GLY A 93 8.21 -8.18 9.79
CA GLY A 93 8.34 -6.76 10.11
C GLY A 93 7.02 -6.00 10.03
N SER A 94 7.06 -4.78 10.53
CA SER A 94 5.97 -3.81 10.40
C SER A 94 6.14 -2.96 9.15
N ILE A 95 5.04 -2.65 8.48
CA ILE A 95 4.97 -1.81 7.28
C ILE A 95 4.07 -0.61 7.59
N TRP A 96 4.54 0.60 7.33
CA TRP A 96 3.71 1.80 7.43
C TRP A 96 2.59 1.79 6.39
N LEU A 97 1.36 2.03 6.84
CA LEU A 97 0.18 2.20 6.00
C LEU A 97 -0.41 3.61 6.13
N GLY A 98 -1.10 4.04 5.07
CA GLY A 98 -1.69 5.36 4.94
C GLY A 98 -3.01 5.53 5.68
N ALA A 99 -3.00 5.46 7.01
CA ALA A 99 -4.15 5.77 7.86
C ALA A 99 -3.74 6.60 9.07
N GLU A 100 -4.66 7.44 9.54
CA GLU A 100 -4.46 8.27 10.74
C GLU A 100 -5.62 8.07 11.70
N ARG A 101 -5.31 8.21 12.99
CA ARG A 101 -6.34 8.27 14.03
C ARG A 101 -7.25 9.47 13.77
N THR A 102 -8.55 9.23 13.76
CA THR A 102 -9.53 10.28 13.49
C THR A 102 -9.48 11.36 14.57
N LYS A 103 -9.77 12.61 14.20
CA LYS A 103 -9.77 13.76 15.12
C LYS A 103 -10.63 13.52 16.36
N GLN A 104 -11.77 12.83 16.21
CA GLN A 104 -12.67 12.50 17.32
C GLN A 104 -12.04 11.50 18.30
N CYS A 105 -11.08 10.70 17.84
CA CYS A 105 -10.46 9.61 18.58
C CYS A 105 -9.03 9.89 19.04
N LEU A 106 -8.44 11.03 18.66
CA LEU A 106 -7.19 11.51 19.23
C LEU A 106 -7.25 11.51 20.75
N LYS A 107 -6.18 10.98 21.36
CA LYS A 107 -6.04 10.84 22.81
C LYS A 107 -7.14 10.01 23.49
N LYS A 108 -7.82 9.12 22.76
CA LYS A 108 -8.86 8.22 23.30
C LYS A 108 -8.49 6.76 23.03
N LYS A 109 -8.88 5.92 23.98
CA LYS A 109 -8.90 4.45 23.84
C LYS A 109 -10.17 3.99 23.14
N LEU A 110 -10.26 2.68 22.91
CA LEU A 110 -11.47 2.05 22.43
C LEU A 110 -12.70 2.44 23.26
N SER A 111 -13.79 2.73 22.55
CA SER A 111 -15.10 3.06 23.11
C SER A 111 -16.18 2.84 22.05
N ALA A 112 -17.46 3.04 22.39
CA ALA A 112 -18.53 3.03 21.40
C ALA A 112 -18.32 4.07 20.28
N THR A 113 -17.66 5.18 20.58
CA THR A 113 -17.34 6.23 19.61
C THR A 113 -16.07 5.93 18.82
N CYS A 114 -15.03 5.46 19.51
CA CYS A 114 -13.73 5.11 18.92
C CYS A 114 -13.62 3.60 18.87
N SER A 115 -14.22 3.04 17.83
CA SER A 115 -14.29 1.60 17.60
C SER A 115 -13.21 1.17 16.61
N GLN A 116 -13.10 -0.14 16.40
CA GLN A 116 -12.29 -0.73 15.33
C GLN A 116 -12.59 -0.16 13.94
N LYS A 117 -13.78 0.43 13.72
CA LYS A 117 -14.18 1.00 12.43
C LYS A 117 -14.03 2.52 12.33
N THR A 118 -13.98 3.21 13.46
CA THR A 118 -14.10 4.69 13.51
C THR A 118 -12.88 5.37 14.10
N ALA A 119 -11.99 4.61 14.75
CA ALA A 119 -10.79 5.15 15.35
C ALA A 119 -9.79 5.64 14.32
N PHE A 120 -9.75 5.05 13.12
CA PHE A 120 -8.84 5.41 12.03
C PHE A 120 -9.58 5.65 10.72
N SER A 121 -8.96 6.45 9.83
CA SER A 121 -9.41 6.66 8.46
C SER A 121 -8.23 6.56 7.49
N TRP A 122 -8.45 5.91 6.34
CA TRP A 122 -7.49 5.91 5.23
C TRP A 122 -7.26 7.34 4.70
N THR A 123 -6.03 7.60 4.25
CA THR A 123 -5.58 8.94 3.81
C THR A 123 -5.25 9.04 2.34
N ASP A 124 -5.14 7.90 1.65
CA ASP A 124 -4.70 7.84 0.27
C ASP A 124 -5.79 8.25 -0.74
N GLY A 125 -7.00 8.52 -0.26
CA GLY A 125 -8.16 8.89 -1.08
C GLY A 125 -8.69 7.76 -1.97
N SER A 126 -8.22 6.52 -1.79
CA SER A 126 -8.51 5.39 -2.67
C SER A 126 -8.95 4.14 -1.91
N THR A 127 -8.36 3.85 -0.75
CA THR A 127 -8.67 2.65 0.04
C THR A 127 -10.05 2.78 0.69
N THR A 128 -10.91 1.78 0.46
CA THR A 128 -12.20 1.63 1.15
C THR A 128 -12.30 0.31 1.94
N GLY A 129 -11.22 -0.47 1.96
CA GLY A 129 -11.14 -1.75 2.67
C GLY A 129 -11.30 -1.62 4.18
N ASP A 130 -11.77 -2.70 4.81
CA ASP A 130 -11.92 -2.79 6.26
C ASP A 130 -10.56 -2.90 6.97
N PHE A 131 -10.52 -2.46 8.23
CA PHE A 131 -9.37 -2.65 9.10
C PHE A 131 -9.38 -4.05 9.73
N ASN A 132 -8.39 -4.88 9.39
CA ASN A 132 -8.18 -6.20 9.99
C ASN A 132 -7.23 -6.12 11.20
N TRP A 133 -7.75 -5.66 12.32
CA TRP A 133 -7.00 -5.51 13.56
C TRP A 133 -6.48 -6.83 14.11
N LEU A 134 -5.33 -6.78 14.78
CA LEU A 134 -4.69 -7.93 15.42
C LEU A 134 -5.63 -8.71 16.36
N ASP A 135 -6.45 -8.01 17.11
CA ASP A 135 -7.49 -8.59 17.95
C ASP A 135 -8.54 -7.52 18.32
N SER A 136 -9.49 -7.88 19.20
CA SER A 136 -10.57 -6.98 19.63
C SER A 136 -10.12 -5.83 20.53
N SER A 137 -8.87 -5.84 21.01
CA SER A 137 -8.31 -4.75 21.83
C SER A 137 -7.75 -3.61 20.98
N GLN A 138 -7.49 -3.84 19.69
CA GLN A 138 -6.92 -2.83 18.79
C GLN A 138 -8.00 -2.05 18.01
N PRO A 139 -7.80 -0.76 17.72
CA PRO A 139 -6.63 0.07 18.09
C PRO A 139 -6.73 0.62 19.51
N ASP A 140 -5.74 0.32 20.35
CA ASP A 140 -5.83 0.47 21.81
C ASP A 140 -5.39 1.85 22.35
N ASN A 141 -4.56 2.56 21.60
CA ASN A 141 -3.90 3.78 22.04
C ASN A 141 -3.19 3.67 23.41
N ALA A 142 -2.64 2.50 23.75
CA ALA A 142 -2.07 2.14 25.04
C ALA A 142 -0.87 3.01 25.52
N HIS A 143 -0.05 3.55 24.61
CA HIS A 143 1.26 4.16 24.93
C HIS A 143 1.18 5.68 25.07
N GLY A 144 0.58 6.16 26.15
CA GLY A 144 0.47 7.60 26.42
C GLY A 144 -0.56 8.32 25.54
N LEU A 145 -1.41 7.55 24.85
CA LEU A 145 -2.48 8.03 23.99
C LEU A 145 -1.99 8.78 22.73
N THR A 146 -0.83 8.38 22.20
CA THR A 146 -0.16 9.00 21.03
C THR A 146 0.03 8.05 19.84
N GLN A 147 -0.68 6.91 19.81
CA GLN A 147 -0.61 5.95 18.70
C GLN A 147 -1.56 6.37 17.58
N ASP A 148 -1.10 7.34 16.80
CA ASP A 148 -1.90 8.00 15.76
C ASP A 148 -1.62 7.45 14.34
N CYS A 149 -0.68 6.51 14.20
CA CYS A 149 -0.29 5.88 12.94
C CYS A 149 -0.59 4.38 12.93
N LEU A 150 -0.69 3.80 11.73
CA LEU A 150 -1.05 2.40 11.51
C LEU A 150 0.11 1.61 10.91
N VAL A 151 0.33 0.40 11.42
CA VAL A 151 1.24 -0.57 10.79
C VAL A 151 0.51 -1.84 10.40
N PHE A 152 1.02 -2.47 9.35
CA PHE A 152 0.66 -3.81 8.90
C PHE A 152 1.80 -4.78 9.21
N PHE A 153 1.47 -5.92 9.81
CA PHE A 153 2.45 -6.95 10.13
C PHE A 153 2.68 -7.91 8.96
N ALA A 154 3.83 -7.82 8.30
CA ALA A 154 4.23 -8.77 7.29
C ALA A 154 5.00 -9.94 7.91
N ALA A 155 4.54 -11.16 7.66
CA ALA A 155 5.18 -12.41 8.02
C ALA A 155 4.61 -13.54 7.17
N GLY A 156 5.31 -14.68 7.09
CA GLY A 156 4.85 -15.85 6.33
C GLY A 156 3.98 -16.80 7.15
N ASN A 157 4.08 -16.70 8.48
CA ASN A 157 3.35 -17.51 9.44
C ASN A 157 3.08 -16.67 10.69
N ASN A 158 2.26 -17.18 11.60
CA ASN A 158 2.05 -16.55 12.89
C ASN A 158 3.36 -16.45 13.68
N VAL A 159 3.60 -15.30 14.29
CA VAL A 159 4.78 -15.01 15.11
C VAL A 159 4.33 -14.71 16.54
N LYS A 160 4.80 -15.51 17.49
CA LYS A 160 4.65 -15.19 18.91
C LYS A 160 5.59 -14.04 19.25
N TYR A 161 5.04 -12.92 19.68
CA TYR A 161 5.82 -11.80 20.20
C TYR A 161 5.25 -11.38 21.55
N LYS A 162 6.09 -11.54 22.59
CA LYS A 162 5.64 -11.51 23.99
C LYS A 162 4.48 -12.49 24.17
N ASN A 163 3.36 -12.04 24.75
CA ASN A 163 2.19 -12.87 25.00
C ASN A 163 1.14 -12.79 23.88
N VAL A 164 1.46 -12.19 22.74
CA VAL A 164 0.52 -11.95 21.63
C VAL A 164 0.94 -12.76 20.40
N ASP A 165 -0.04 -13.36 19.73
CA ASP A 165 0.14 -14.11 18.49
C ASP A 165 -0.13 -13.20 17.29
N TRP A 166 0.93 -12.76 16.61
CA TRP A 166 0.85 -11.88 15.45
C TRP A 166 0.63 -12.70 14.18
N PHE A 167 -0.53 -12.55 13.55
CA PHE A 167 -0.81 -13.23 12.29
C PHE A 167 -0.44 -12.35 11.07
N PRO A 168 -0.11 -12.96 9.92
CA PRO A 168 0.17 -12.22 8.69
C PRO A 168 -0.96 -11.27 8.29
N GLY A 169 -0.64 -9.99 8.17
CA GLY A 169 -1.56 -8.92 7.83
C GLY A 169 -2.39 -8.36 8.98
N ALA A 170 -2.03 -8.68 10.23
CA ALA A 170 -2.58 -8.01 11.39
C ALA A 170 -2.24 -6.51 11.38
N LEU A 171 -3.23 -5.68 11.73
CA LEU A 171 -3.07 -4.25 11.94
C LEU A 171 -2.91 -3.89 13.41
N ASP A 172 -2.10 -2.87 13.68
CA ASP A 172 -1.85 -2.31 15.01
C ASP A 172 -1.65 -0.80 14.91
N ASP A 173 -2.19 -0.04 15.87
CA ASP A 173 -1.84 1.37 15.98
C ASP A 173 -0.52 1.53 16.74
N VAL A 174 0.31 2.45 16.28
CA VAL A 174 1.61 2.76 16.90
C VAL A 174 1.84 4.26 16.88
N ALA A 175 2.78 4.74 17.70
CA ALA A 175 3.23 6.11 17.59
C ALA A 175 3.82 6.34 16.20
N CYS A 176 3.56 7.50 15.61
CA CYS A 176 4.13 7.87 14.30
C CYS A 176 5.66 8.00 14.33
N SER A 177 6.24 8.11 15.53
CA SER A 177 7.68 8.00 15.74
C SER A 177 8.06 6.61 16.20
N THR A 178 9.18 6.12 15.69
CA THR A 178 9.79 4.86 16.08
C THR A 178 10.52 4.96 17.43
N ALA A 179 10.49 6.10 18.13
CA ALA A 179 11.13 6.26 19.45
C ALA A 179 10.62 5.27 20.51
N GLN A 180 9.35 4.88 20.42
CA GLN A 180 8.71 3.91 21.32
C GLN A 180 8.68 2.48 20.73
N MET A 181 9.18 2.30 19.51
CA MET A 181 9.16 1.02 18.80
C MET A 181 10.49 0.29 18.96
N GLU A 182 10.44 -1.05 18.92
CA GLU A 182 11.64 -1.86 18.89
C GLU A 182 12.45 -1.62 17.61
N LYS A 183 13.77 -1.54 17.76
CA LYS A 183 14.70 -1.32 16.63
C LYS A 183 15.15 -2.62 15.96
N THR A 184 14.83 -3.75 16.58
CA THR A 184 15.21 -5.11 16.16
C THR A 184 14.08 -6.06 16.48
N GLY A 185 14.13 -7.28 15.94
CA GLY A 185 13.14 -8.32 16.24
C GLY A 185 11.99 -8.37 15.22
N PRO A 186 10.93 -9.13 15.52
CA PRO A 186 9.91 -9.47 14.52
C PRO A 186 9.01 -8.30 14.15
N ARG A 187 8.85 -7.31 15.04
CA ARG A 187 7.92 -6.17 14.85
C ARG A 187 8.58 -4.87 14.38
N VAL A 188 9.89 -4.86 14.15
CA VAL A 188 10.60 -3.67 13.69
C VAL A 188 9.97 -3.12 12.41
N VAL A 189 9.92 -1.80 12.28
CA VAL A 189 9.49 -1.16 11.03
C VAL A 189 10.53 -1.44 9.95
N ARG A 190 10.09 -2.04 8.85
CA ARG A 190 10.96 -2.43 7.72
C ARG A 190 10.70 -1.63 6.46
N ALA A 191 9.45 -1.25 6.22
CA ALA A 191 9.04 -0.70 4.93
C ALA A 191 7.84 0.24 5.04
N VAL A 192 7.53 0.89 3.93
CA VAL A 192 6.33 1.69 3.71
C VAL A 192 5.67 1.25 2.41
N LEU A 193 4.34 1.16 2.42
CA LEU A 193 3.55 0.92 1.22
C LEU A 193 3.21 2.26 0.57
N CYS A 194 3.69 2.49 -0.65
CA CYS A 194 3.33 3.67 -1.43
C CYS A 194 2.27 3.32 -2.50
N GLY A 195 1.41 4.28 -2.82
CA GLY A 195 0.31 4.13 -3.77
C GLY A 195 0.03 5.39 -4.60
N GLN A 196 -0.32 5.21 -5.86
CA GLN A 196 -0.77 6.28 -6.76
C GLN A 196 -1.81 5.78 -7.76
N ALA A 197 -2.67 6.67 -8.28
CA ALA A 197 -3.52 6.34 -9.40
C ALA A 197 -2.69 6.05 -10.66
N ALA A 198 -3.16 5.15 -11.52
CA ALA A 198 -2.53 4.92 -12.82
C ALA A 198 -2.61 6.18 -13.70
N LYS A 199 -1.61 6.35 -14.58
CA LYS A 199 -1.51 7.49 -15.51
C LYS A 199 -2.02 7.14 -16.90
#